data_AF-R5KMT1-F1
#
_entry.id   AF-R5KMT1-F1
#
_cell.length_a   1.000
_cell.length_b   1.000
_cell.length_c   1.000
_cell.angle_alpha   90.00
_cell.angle_beta   90.00
_cell.angle_gamma   90.00
#
_symmetry.space_group_name_H-M   'P 1'
#
loop_
_entity.id
_entity.type
_entity.pdbx_description
1 polymer ?
#
loop_
_entity_poly.entity_id
_entity_poly.type
_entity_poly.pdbx_seq_one_letter_code
_entity_poly.pdbx_strand_id
1 'polypeptide(L)'
;MMDSQEMTLGQERTEEQLNVTPGDNGTVENINTTPADMAEDIATAAEATTEDQPAGTDAPEQKKVYKNKKEVIARLKEIAHEDDNPKKDEVDYLKTIFYKLHFAEREADMKAYIDGGGDPAEYKVVPDEDEEEFKAEMSVIKEKRAKIFLEQEKEKQENLTRKLDIIEKIKAMLTSPDEANKSYQDFKKLQQEWYQDFKKLQ
;
A
#
# COMPACT_ATOMS: atom_id res chain seq x y z
N MET A 1 -26.73 10.44 45.22
CA MET A 1 -28.03 9.75 45.36
C MET A 1 -28.49 9.38 43.96
N MET A 2 -29.20 8.25 43.81
CA MET A 2 -29.61 7.71 42.51
C MET A 2 -31.08 8.06 42.21
N ASP A 3 -31.49 7.76 40.99
CA ASP A 3 -32.87 7.51 40.53
C ASP A 3 -33.92 8.62 40.53
N SER A 4 -34.45 8.89 39.33
CA SER A 4 -35.86 8.68 39.03
C SER A 4 -35.98 8.26 37.56
N GLN A 5 -36.75 7.20 37.29
CA GLN A 5 -36.94 6.63 35.95
C GLN A 5 -38.33 6.95 35.39
N GLU A 6 -38.49 6.77 34.07
CA GLU A 6 -39.73 6.51 33.31
C GLU A 6 -40.96 7.45 33.42
N MET A 7 -41.46 7.86 32.24
CA MET A 7 -42.91 7.82 31.90
C MET A 7 -43.13 7.82 30.36
N THR A 8 -43.14 6.61 29.80
CA THR A 8 -44.19 6.05 28.90
C THR A 8 -44.81 6.83 27.72
N LEU A 9 -44.51 6.30 26.51
CA LEU A 9 -45.41 5.91 25.39
C LEU A 9 -46.34 6.90 24.62
N GLY A 10 -46.39 6.67 23.29
CA GLY A 10 -47.42 7.12 22.32
C GLY A 10 -47.10 8.44 21.58
N GLN A 11 -47.50 8.68 20.33
CA GLN A 11 -48.19 7.91 19.27
C GLN A 11 -48.18 8.82 17.98
N GLU A 12 -48.21 8.45 16.69
CA GLU A 12 -48.41 7.24 15.86
C GLU A 12 -47.61 7.36 14.52
N ARG A 13 -47.41 6.24 13.78
CA ARG A 13 -47.71 6.14 12.31
C ARG A 13 -47.56 4.70 11.77
N THR A 14 -48.70 4.00 11.68
CA THR A 14 -49.22 3.25 10.50
C THR A 14 -48.18 2.82 9.44
N GLU A 15 -47.83 1.53 9.30
CA GLU A 15 -48.50 0.48 8.46
C GLU A 15 -48.19 0.60 6.94
N GLU A 16 -48.13 -0.44 6.09
CA GLU A 16 -48.60 -1.85 6.09
C GLU A 16 -47.46 -2.77 5.53
N GLN A 17 -47.09 -3.87 6.21
CA GLN A 17 -47.51 -5.28 6.04
C GLN A 17 -46.85 -6.10 4.90
N LEU A 18 -46.61 -7.40 5.18
CA LEU A 18 -46.01 -8.39 4.28
C LEU A 18 -47.07 -9.38 3.73
N ASN A 19 -46.70 -10.16 2.71
CA ASN A 19 -47.27 -11.50 2.50
C ASN A 19 -46.17 -12.49 2.03
N VAL A 20 -46.37 -13.80 2.22
CA VAL A 20 -45.26 -14.78 2.30
C VAL A 20 -45.60 -16.17 1.71
N THR A 21 -44.57 -16.90 1.26
CA THR A 21 -44.52 -18.36 0.96
C THR A 21 -45.12 -18.84 -0.40
N PRO A 22 -44.91 -20.11 -0.85
CA PRO A 22 -43.66 -20.52 -1.51
C PRO A 22 -43.85 -21.38 -2.81
N GLY A 23 -42.78 -21.64 -3.58
CA GLY A 23 -42.86 -22.49 -4.79
C GLY A 23 -41.51 -23.03 -5.31
N ASP A 24 -41.42 -24.36 -5.38
CA ASP A 24 -40.33 -25.30 -5.68
C ASP A 24 -39.54 -25.18 -7.03
N ASN A 25 -38.32 -25.77 -7.04
CA ASN A 25 -37.47 -26.31 -8.14
C ASN A 25 -37.11 -25.47 -9.41
N GLY A 26 -35.83 -25.50 -9.85
CA GLY A 26 -35.46 -25.17 -11.25
C GLY A 26 -34.03 -24.69 -11.62
N THR A 27 -32.99 -25.50 -11.40
CA THR A 27 -31.77 -25.73 -12.24
C THR A 27 -31.10 -24.63 -13.13
N VAL A 28 -29.76 -24.53 -13.01
CA VAL A 28 -28.71 -24.00 -13.93
C VAL A 28 -28.70 -22.55 -14.47
N GLU A 29 -27.63 -21.84 -14.10
CA GLU A 29 -26.65 -21.14 -14.94
C GLU A 29 -27.04 -20.68 -16.37
N ASN A 30 -27.10 -19.35 -16.57
CA ASN A 30 -26.46 -18.69 -17.72
C ASN A 30 -26.21 -17.19 -17.43
N ILE A 31 -24.98 -16.82 -17.08
CA ILE A 31 -24.51 -15.41 -17.11
C ILE A 31 -23.57 -15.23 -18.31
N ASN A 32 -24.15 -14.80 -19.42
CA ASN A 32 -23.48 -14.65 -20.71
C ASN A 32 -22.68 -13.32 -20.77
N THR A 33 -21.58 -13.24 -20.02
CA THR A 33 -20.77 -12.02 -19.87
C THR A 33 -20.07 -11.67 -21.19
N THR A 34 -20.63 -10.67 -21.89
CA THR A 34 -20.12 -10.18 -23.18
C THR A 34 -18.82 -9.39 -22.98
N PRO A 35 -17.83 -9.39 -23.90
CA PRO A 35 -16.49 -8.79 -23.67
C PRO A 35 -16.40 -7.27 -23.48
N ALA A 36 -17.50 -6.56 -23.18
CA ALA A 36 -17.53 -5.11 -23.01
C ALA A 36 -17.08 -4.62 -21.61
N ASP A 37 -17.33 -5.41 -20.56
CA ASP A 37 -17.11 -4.99 -19.15
C ASP A 37 -15.63 -4.82 -18.74
N MET A 38 -14.68 -5.33 -19.52
CA MET A 38 -13.24 -5.19 -19.22
C MET A 38 -12.60 -3.94 -19.83
N ALA A 39 -13.38 -3.03 -20.40
CA ALA A 39 -12.88 -1.82 -21.08
C ALA A 39 -12.85 -0.56 -20.21
N GLU A 40 -13.58 -0.52 -19.07
CA GLU A 40 -13.70 0.71 -18.26
C GLU A 40 -12.61 0.90 -17.18
N ASP A 41 -11.94 -0.17 -16.71
CA ASP A 41 -10.87 -0.09 -15.69
C ASP A 41 -9.49 0.34 -16.25
N ILE A 42 -9.51 1.24 -17.24
CA ILE A 42 -8.32 1.88 -17.85
C ILE A 42 -8.46 3.43 -17.80
N ALA A 43 -9.49 3.95 -17.13
CA ALA A 43 -9.90 5.36 -17.20
C ALA A 43 -9.83 6.17 -15.87
N THR A 44 -9.05 5.72 -14.88
CA THR A 44 -8.80 6.46 -13.62
C THR A 44 -7.31 6.76 -13.40
N ALA A 45 -6.83 7.78 -14.11
CA ALA A 45 -5.54 8.41 -13.83
C ALA A 45 -5.71 9.68 -12.97
N ALA A 46 -4.72 9.93 -12.12
CA ALA A 46 -4.54 11.09 -11.22
C ALA A 46 -5.35 11.12 -9.91
N GLU A 47 -4.71 11.77 -8.93
CA GLU A 47 -5.09 11.98 -7.52
C GLU A 47 -5.21 10.71 -6.64
N ALA A 48 -4.70 10.69 -5.40
CA ALA A 48 -4.03 11.75 -4.64
C ALA A 48 -2.50 11.62 -4.62
N THR A 49 -1.81 12.77 -4.73
CA THR A 49 -0.37 12.89 -4.49
C THR A 49 -0.14 13.31 -3.04
N THR A 50 0.60 12.51 -2.27
CA THR A 50 1.24 12.96 -1.02
C THR A 50 2.76 13.01 -1.21
N GLU A 51 3.25 14.20 -1.57
CA GLU A 51 4.68 14.53 -1.53
C GLU A 51 5.14 14.66 -0.07
N ASP A 52 5.84 13.65 0.46
CA ASP A 52 7.00 13.89 1.33
C ASP A 52 7.96 12.68 1.33
N GLN A 53 8.84 12.63 0.33
CA GLN A 53 10.14 11.99 0.46
C GLN A 53 11.22 12.97 -0.01
N PRO A 54 12.37 13.05 0.68
CA PRO A 54 13.46 13.93 0.26
C PRO A 54 13.99 13.49 -1.11
N ALA A 55 14.14 14.46 -2.02
CA ALA A 55 14.64 14.22 -3.37
C ALA A 55 16.13 13.85 -3.34
N GLY A 56 16.43 12.56 -3.15
CA GLY A 56 17.75 11.98 -3.36
C GLY A 56 18.18 12.21 -4.81
N THR A 57 19.37 12.77 -5.01
CA THR A 57 19.91 13.09 -6.35
C THR A 57 20.49 11.86 -7.04
N ASP A 58 19.64 10.87 -7.33
CA ASP A 58 19.99 9.78 -8.24
C ASP A 58 20.14 10.33 -9.67
N ALA A 59 21.30 10.09 -10.27
CA ALA A 59 21.47 10.22 -11.72
C ALA A 59 20.56 9.22 -12.44
N PRO A 60 20.13 9.46 -13.69
CA PRO A 60 19.23 8.56 -14.40
C PRO A 60 19.89 7.19 -14.65
N GLU A 61 19.62 6.24 -13.75
CA GLU A 61 19.98 4.83 -13.89
C GLU A 61 19.43 4.32 -15.22
N GLN A 62 20.31 3.73 -16.05
CA GLN A 62 19.91 3.21 -17.36
C GLN A 62 18.96 2.04 -17.15
N LYS A 63 17.65 2.28 -17.36
CA LYS A 63 16.59 1.28 -17.14
C LYS A 63 16.92 -0.02 -17.89
N LYS A 64 17.24 -1.06 -17.12
CA LYS A 64 17.63 -2.39 -17.60
C LYS A 64 16.55 -2.94 -18.51
N VAL A 65 16.94 -3.44 -19.68
CA VAL A 65 16.01 -4.02 -20.66
C VAL A 65 15.79 -5.49 -20.32
N TYR A 66 14.55 -5.85 -19.98
CA TYR A 66 14.09 -7.21 -19.74
C TYR A 66 13.43 -7.78 -21.00
N LYS A 67 13.73 -9.06 -21.32
CA LYS A 67 13.34 -9.70 -22.58
C LYS A 67 12.19 -10.71 -22.46
N ASN A 68 11.91 -11.17 -21.26
CA ASN A 68 10.89 -12.19 -20.95
C ASN A 68 10.38 -12.01 -19.51
N LYS A 69 9.22 -12.59 -19.19
CA LYS A 69 8.59 -12.49 -17.87
C LYS A 69 9.51 -12.91 -16.73
N LYS A 70 10.28 -13.99 -16.91
CA LYS A 70 11.14 -14.58 -15.88
C LYS A 70 12.33 -13.68 -15.49
N GLU A 71 12.90 -12.93 -16.43
CA GLU A 71 13.88 -11.86 -16.12
C GLU A 71 13.28 -10.72 -15.28
N VAL A 72 11.99 -10.40 -15.46
CA VAL A 72 11.28 -9.40 -14.66
C VAL A 72 10.97 -9.92 -13.26
N ILE A 73 10.44 -11.15 -13.15
CA ILE A 73 10.16 -11.81 -11.86
C ILE A 73 11.45 -11.98 -11.05
N ALA A 74 12.57 -12.35 -11.69
CA ALA A 74 13.86 -12.47 -11.01
C ALA A 74 14.30 -11.14 -10.35
N ARG A 75 14.17 -10.01 -11.06
CA ARG A 75 14.45 -8.69 -10.46
C ARG A 75 13.45 -8.33 -9.37
N LEU A 76 12.18 -8.72 -9.52
CA LEU A 76 11.16 -8.48 -8.50
C LEU A 76 11.49 -9.24 -7.20
N LYS A 77 11.95 -10.50 -7.32
CA LYS A 77 12.47 -11.33 -6.22
C LYS A 77 13.72 -10.74 -5.56
N GLU A 78 14.65 -10.17 -6.34
CA GLU A 78 15.79 -9.39 -5.80
C GLU A 78 15.28 -8.24 -4.90
N ILE A 79 14.40 -7.37 -5.43
CA ILE A 79 13.88 -6.19 -4.72
C ILE A 79 13.02 -6.56 -3.49
N ALA A 80 12.32 -7.69 -3.54
CA ALA A 80 11.53 -8.22 -2.44
C ALA A 80 12.40 -8.70 -1.26
N HIS A 81 13.58 -9.29 -1.54
CA HIS A 81 14.42 -9.97 -0.54
C HIS A 81 15.72 -9.23 -0.15
N GLU A 82 16.11 -8.20 -0.89
CA GLU A 82 17.16 -7.24 -0.50
C GLU A 82 16.74 -6.49 0.79
N ASP A 83 17.67 -5.93 1.58
CA ASP A 83 17.30 -5.17 2.79
C ASP A 83 16.83 -3.73 2.48
N ASP A 84 17.24 -3.17 1.34
CA ASP A 84 16.98 -1.77 0.96
C ASP A 84 15.51 -1.46 0.64
N ASN A 85 15.14 -0.18 0.78
CA ASN A 85 13.80 0.31 0.47
C ASN A 85 13.48 0.25 -1.04
N PRO A 86 12.47 -0.51 -1.50
CA PRO A 86 12.17 -0.67 -2.92
C PRO A 86 11.85 0.65 -3.64
N LYS A 87 12.68 1.02 -4.63
CA LYS A 87 12.46 2.20 -5.48
C LYS A 87 11.15 2.07 -6.26
N LYS A 88 10.16 2.92 -5.95
CA LYS A 88 8.82 2.93 -6.58
C LYS A 88 8.89 2.85 -8.12
N ASP A 89 9.72 3.68 -8.73
CA ASP A 89 9.76 3.85 -10.19
C ASP A 89 10.52 2.73 -10.93
N GLU A 90 11.26 1.88 -10.21
CA GLU A 90 11.71 0.59 -10.73
C GLU A 90 10.58 -0.44 -10.69
N VAL A 91 9.86 -0.55 -9.57
CA VAL A 91 8.75 -1.49 -9.39
C VAL A 91 7.61 -1.23 -10.39
N ASP A 92 7.24 0.03 -10.60
CA ASP A 92 6.23 0.43 -11.60
C ASP A 92 6.71 0.16 -13.05
N TYR A 93 8.01 0.30 -13.31
CA TYR A 93 8.61 -0.04 -14.61
C TYR A 93 8.61 -1.56 -14.85
N LEU A 94 8.99 -2.37 -13.85
CA LEU A 94 8.92 -3.83 -13.91
C LEU A 94 7.48 -4.30 -14.17
N LYS A 95 6.48 -3.72 -13.48
CA LYS A 95 5.06 -4.00 -13.73
C LYS A 95 4.65 -3.67 -15.18
N THR A 96 5.08 -2.53 -15.70
CA THR A 96 4.79 -2.11 -17.07
C THR A 96 5.38 -3.07 -18.10
N ILE A 97 6.60 -3.56 -17.88
CA ILE A 97 7.28 -4.49 -18.79
C ILE A 97 6.69 -5.91 -18.67
N PHE A 98 6.35 -6.36 -17.46
CA PHE A 98 5.71 -7.67 -17.25
C PHE A 98 4.43 -7.80 -18.06
N TYR A 99 3.46 -6.91 -17.84
CA TYR A 99 2.17 -7.00 -18.52
C TYR A 99 2.29 -6.81 -20.04
N LYS A 100 3.21 -5.96 -20.51
CA LYS A 100 3.50 -5.83 -21.95
C LYS A 100 3.96 -7.16 -22.58
N LEU A 101 4.80 -7.93 -21.88
CA LEU A 101 5.28 -9.23 -22.36
C LEU A 101 4.16 -10.28 -22.29
N HIS A 102 3.47 -10.38 -21.15
CA HIS A 102 2.36 -11.31 -20.93
C HIS A 102 1.19 -11.09 -21.92
N PHE A 103 0.85 -9.85 -22.28
CA PHE A 103 -0.16 -9.60 -23.32
C PHE A 103 0.31 -10.02 -24.73
N ALA A 104 1.58 -9.80 -25.08
CA ALA A 104 2.14 -10.21 -26.36
C ALA A 104 2.25 -11.75 -26.49
N GLU A 105 2.54 -12.44 -25.38
CA GLU A 105 2.48 -13.90 -25.30
C GLU A 105 1.03 -14.41 -25.51
N ARG A 106 0.05 -13.86 -24.77
CA ARG A 106 -1.37 -14.24 -24.95
C ARG A 106 -1.92 -13.95 -26.35
N GLU A 107 -1.50 -12.86 -27.00
CA GLU A 107 -1.86 -12.56 -28.40
C GLU A 107 -1.26 -13.60 -29.35
N ALA A 108 0.00 -14.00 -29.14
CA ALA A 108 0.68 -15.02 -29.94
C ALA A 108 0.03 -16.41 -29.76
N ASP A 109 -0.34 -16.80 -28.54
CA ASP A 109 -0.99 -18.08 -28.24
C ASP A 109 -2.41 -18.14 -28.85
N MET A 110 -3.21 -17.10 -28.66
CA MET A 110 -4.54 -16.98 -29.28
C MET A 110 -4.45 -17.04 -30.81
N LYS A 111 -3.46 -16.36 -31.39
CA LYS A 111 -3.22 -16.42 -32.84
C LYS A 111 -2.79 -17.81 -33.28
N ALA A 112 -1.87 -18.46 -32.58
CA ALA A 112 -1.40 -19.80 -32.93
C ALA A 112 -2.52 -20.85 -32.85
N TYR A 113 -3.46 -20.68 -31.92
CA TYR A 113 -4.67 -21.50 -31.82
C TYR A 113 -5.59 -21.31 -33.04
N ILE A 114 -5.83 -20.07 -33.47
CA ILE A 114 -6.67 -19.75 -34.64
C ILE A 114 -5.99 -20.18 -35.96
N ASP A 115 -4.70 -19.88 -36.14
CA ASP A 115 -3.90 -20.31 -37.30
C ASP A 115 -3.79 -21.85 -37.38
N GLY A 116 -3.90 -22.54 -36.23
CA GLY A 116 -4.02 -24.00 -36.12
C GLY A 116 -5.41 -24.58 -36.43
N GLY A 117 -6.40 -23.74 -36.73
CA GLY A 117 -7.78 -24.16 -37.04
C GLY A 117 -8.71 -24.28 -35.84
N GLY A 118 -8.35 -23.72 -34.68
CA GLY A 118 -9.22 -23.63 -33.50
C GLY A 118 -10.34 -22.59 -33.68
N ASP A 119 -11.49 -22.82 -33.04
CA ASP A 119 -12.63 -21.89 -33.07
C ASP A 119 -12.44 -20.77 -32.02
N PRO A 120 -12.39 -19.48 -32.40
CA PRO A 120 -12.28 -18.37 -31.45
C PRO A 120 -13.29 -18.39 -30.29
N ALA A 121 -14.48 -18.97 -30.49
CA ALA A 121 -15.51 -19.07 -29.45
C ALA A 121 -15.18 -20.10 -28.34
N GLU A 122 -14.33 -21.09 -28.63
CA GLU A 122 -13.89 -22.12 -27.67
C GLU A 122 -12.52 -21.82 -27.04
N TYR A 123 -11.86 -20.72 -27.42
CA TYR A 123 -10.57 -20.32 -26.86
C TYR A 123 -10.70 -19.97 -25.37
N LYS A 124 -9.97 -20.71 -24.53
CA LYS A 124 -9.98 -20.56 -23.07
C LYS A 124 -8.62 -20.06 -22.62
N VAL A 125 -8.60 -18.92 -21.94
CA VAL A 125 -7.38 -18.35 -21.37
C VAL A 125 -6.85 -19.30 -20.30
N VAL A 126 -5.63 -19.79 -20.50
CA VAL A 126 -4.93 -20.65 -19.54
C VAL A 126 -4.37 -19.76 -18.41
N PRO A 127 -4.52 -20.14 -17.11
CA PRO A 127 -3.85 -19.44 -16.02
C PRO A 127 -2.32 -19.44 -16.17
N ASP A 128 -1.69 -18.28 -15.96
CA ASP A 128 -0.24 -18.09 -16.15
C ASP A 128 0.50 -18.16 -14.79
N GLU A 129 1.28 -19.23 -14.58
CA GLU A 129 2.07 -19.41 -13.36
C GLU A 129 3.07 -18.25 -13.13
N ASP A 130 3.61 -17.66 -14.21
CA ASP A 130 4.48 -16.49 -14.12
C ASP A 130 3.72 -15.23 -13.67
N GLU A 131 2.40 -15.13 -13.92
CA GLU A 131 1.57 -14.02 -13.44
C GLU A 131 1.26 -14.14 -11.94
N GLU A 132 0.98 -15.36 -11.46
CA GLU A 132 0.76 -15.60 -10.03
C GLU A 132 2.05 -15.43 -9.21
N GLU A 133 3.22 -15.85 -9.71
CA GLU A 133 4.51 -15.49 -9.09
C GLU A 133 4.70 -13.97 -9.06
N PHE A 134 4.47 -13.27 -10.19
CA PHE A 134 4.60 -11.82 -10.27
C PHE A 134 3.70 -11.08 -9.25
N LYS A 135 2.45 -11.53 -9.09
CA LYS A 135 1.50 -10.99 -8.10
C LYS A 135 1.97 -11.18 -6.66
N ALA A 136 2.49 -12.37 -6.34
CA ALA A 136 2.98 -12.69 -5.00
C ALA A 136 4.13 -11.75 -4.58
N GLU A 137 5.17 -11.63 -5.43
CA GLU A 137 6.33 -10.78 -5.17
C GLU A 137 5.95 -9.29 -5.12
N MET A 138 5.00 -8.85 -5.94
CA MET A 138 4.45 -7.50 -5.90
C MET A 138 3.73 -7.20 -4.56
N SER A 139 3.08 -8.20 -3.92
CA SER A 139 2.52 -8.05 -2.57
C SER A 139 3.63 -7.90 -1.52
N VAL A 140 4.65 -8.76 -1.57
CA VAL A 140 5.81 -8.69 -0.65
C VAL A 140 6.49 -7.32 -0.72
N ILE A 141 6.71 -6.77 -1.92
CA ILE A 141 7.27 -5.42 -2.11
C ILE A 141 6.34 -4.33 -1.54
N LYS A 142 5.02 -4.44 -1.76
CA LYS A 142 4.03 -3.49 -1.23
C LYS A 142 4.01 -3.49 0.30
N GLU A 143 4.02 -4.68 0.91
CA GLU A 143 4.07 -4.87 2.36
C GLU A 143 5.38 -4.37 2.97
N LYS A 144 6.52 -4.68 2.34
CA LYS A 144 7.85 -4.19 2.71
C LYS A 144 7.92 -2.66 2.70
N ARG A 145 7.43 -2.01 1.63
CA ARG A 145 7.37 -0.54 1.54
C ARG A 145 6.44 0.07 2.61
N ALA A 146 5.28 -0.54 2.86
CA ALA A 146 4.36 -0.07 3.90
C ALA A 146 4.96 -0.20 5.31
N LYS A 147 5.69 -1.29 5.59
CA LYS A 147 6.43 -1.48 6.84
C LYS A 147 7.51 -0.42 7.01
N ILE A 148 8.35 -0.20 6.00
CA ILE A 148 9.45 0.79 6.04
C ILE A 148 8.89 2.20 6.28
N PHE A 149 7.80 2.57 5.60
CA PHE A 149 7.12 3.85 5.81
C PHE A 149 6.61 4.00 7.25
N LEU A 150 5.93 2.97 7.80
CA LEU A 150 5.44 2.98 9.18
C LEU A 150 6.58 3.07 10.21
N GLU A 151 7.70 2.38 9.96
CA GLU A 151 8.87 2.36 10.82
C GLU A 151 9.61 3.72 10.81
N GLN A 152 9.75 4.34 9.64
CA GLN A 152 10.24 5.72 9.50
C GLN A 152 9.33 6.73 10.19
N GLU A 153 8.01 6.65 10.02
CA GLU A 153 7.07 7.61 10.63
C GLU A 153 7.03 7.45 12.17
N LYS A 154 7.12 6.21 12.66
CA LYS A 154 7.31 5.92 14.08
C LYS A 154 8.61 6.53 14.61
N GLU A 155 9.73 6.37 13.90
CA GLU A 155 11.00 6.97 14.32
C GLU A 155 10.93 8.51 14.34
N LYS A 156 10.34 9.14 13.31
CA LYS A 156 10.09 10.60 13.32
C LYS A 156 9.31 11.02 14.57
N GLN A 157 8.23 10.30 14.90
CA GLN A 157 7.37 10.63 16.04
C GLN A 157 8.06 10.38 17.40
N GLU A 158 8.82 9.31 17.56
CA GLU A 158 9.62 9.06 18.78
C GLU A 158 10.71 10.14 18.95
N ASN A 159 11.41 10.50 17.88
CA ASN A 159 12.45 11.53 17.90
C ASN A 159 11.85 12.95 18.11
N LEU A 160 10.65 13.24 17.60
CA LEU A 160 9.91 14.48 17.89
C LEU A 160 9.51 14.53 19.37
N THR A 161 8.96 13.45 19.91
CA THR A 161 8.55 13.35 21.31
C THR A 161 9.75 13.56 22.24
N ARG A 162 10.88 12.90 21.97
CA ARG A 162 12.12 13.04 22.75
C ARG A 162 12.68 14.48 22.73
N LYS A 163 12.59 15.17 21.59
CA LYS A 163 12.98 16.59 21.47
C LYS A 163 12.08 17.50 22.30
N LEU A 164 10.76 17.27 22.31
CA LEU A 164 9.82 18.03 23.14
C LEU A 164 10.09 17.80 24.64
N ASP A 165 10.32 16.55 25.06
CA ASP A 165 10.71 16.21 26.43
C ASP A 165 12.00 16.93 26.86
N ILE A 166 13.01 17.01 25.99
CA ILE A 166 14.26 17.76 26.26
C ILE A 166 13.96 19.25 26.43
N ILE A 167 13.10 19.84 25.59
CA ILE A 167 12.71 21.25 25.69
C ILE A 167 11.99 21.55 27.02
N GLU A 168 11.02 20.73 27.43
CA GLU A 168 10.31 20.96 28.70
C GLU A 168 11.23 20.76 29.92
N LYS A 169 12.14 19.77 29.90
CA LYS A 169 13.17 19.61 30.93
C LYS A 169 14.09 20.84 31.02
N ILE A 170 14.52 21.40 29.89
CA ILE A 170 15.35 22.62 29.86
C ILE A 170 14.57 23.83 30.38
N LYS A 171 13.29 24.00 30.02
CA LYS A 171 12.44 25.07 30.58
C LYS A 171 12.31 24.97 32.10
N ALA A 172 12.07 23.76 32.63
CA ALA A 172 11.95 23.52 34.07
C ALA A 172 13.27 23.75 34.83
N MET A 173 14.43 23.63 34.17
CA MET A 173 15.74 23.97 34.78
C MET A 173 16.01 25.49 34.83
N LEU A 174 15.17 26.32 34.21
CA LEU A 174 15.33 27.77 34.12
C LEU A 174 14.32 28.55 35.00
N THR A 175 13.41 27.89 35.70
CA THR A 175 12.38 28.54 36.53
C THR A 175 12.88 29.10 37.87
N SER A 176 14.07 28.73 38.34
CA SER A 176 14.66 29.27 39.58
C SER A 176 16.19 29.45 39.51
N PRO A 177 16.76 30.56 40.01
CA PRO A 177 18.21 30.74 40.11
C PRO A 177 18.93 29.70 40.98
N ASP A 178 18.27 29.17 42.02
CA ASP A 178 18.84 28.15 42.91
C ASP A 178 18.86 26.74 42.28
N GLU A 179 17.99 26.52 41.28
CA GLU A 179 17.96 25.27 40.51
C GLU A 179 19.01 25.31 39.40
N ALA A 180 19.14 26.44 38.68
CA ALA A 180 20.08 26.61 37.57
C ALA A 180 21.55 26.21 37.91
N ASN A 181 22.02 26.54 39.12
CA ASN A 181 23.37 26.16 39.58
C ASN A 181 23.54 24.66 39.88
N LYS A 182 22.46 23.93 40.19
CA LYS A 182 22.49 22.47 40.34
C LYS A 182 22.30 21.78 38.99
N SER A 183 21.37 22.29 38.19
CA SER A 183 20.95 21.71 36.91
C SER A 183 21.98 21.83 35.78
N TYR A 184 23.07 22.60 35.93
CA TYR A 184 24.07 22.77 34.88
C TYR A 184 24.63 21.44 34.32
N GLN A 185 24.84 20.43 35.17
CA GLN A 185 25.32 19.12 34.75
C GLN A 185 24.26 18.34 33.95
N ASP A 186 22.99 18.44 34.32
CA ASP A 186 21.90 17.76 33.62
C ASP A 186 21.50 18.48 32.34
N PHE A 187 21.57 19.81 32.31
CA PHE A 187 21.53 20.62 31.08
C PHE A 187 22.62 20.18 30.09
N LYS A 188 23.84 19.87 30.58
CA LYS A 188 24.92 19.36 29.72
C LYS A 188 24.65 17.96 29.16
N LYS A 189 23.97 17.08 29.90
CA LYS A 189 23.50 15.78 29.39
C LYS A 189 22.41 15.97 28.32
N LEU A 190 21.39 16.78 28.62
CA LEU A 190 20.30 17.11 27.70
C LEU A 190 20.82 17.76 26.40
N GLN A 191 21.85 18.61 26.48
CA GLN A 191 22.54 19.16 25.31
C GLN A 191 23.23 18.07 24.48
N GLN A 192 23.85 17.06 25.12
CA GLN A 192 24.48 15.93 24.42
C GLN A 192 23.44 14.98 23.79
N GLU A 193 22.36 14.67 24.50
CA GLU A 193 21.23 13.88 24.01
C GLU A 193 20.63 14.52 22.74
N TRP A 194 20.31 15.83 22.82
CA TRP A 194 19.83 16.62 21.69
C TRP A 194 20.78 16.56 20.47
N TYR A 195 22.10 16.67 20.68
CA TYR A 195 23.07 16.56 19.58
C TYR A 195 23.18 15.15 19.00
N GLN A 196 22.91 14.09 19.77
CA GLN A 196 22.86 12.73 19.24
C GLN A 196 21.59 12.50 18.43
N ASP A 197 20.42 12.95 18.92
CA ASP A 197 19.16 12.83 18.18
C ASP A 197 19.14 13.68 16.90
N PHE A 198 19.81 14.84 16.88
CA PHE A 198 19.97 15.64 15.67
C PHE A 198 20.90 14.96 14.64
N LYS A 199 21.87 14.16 15.09
CA LYS A 199 22.81 13.43 14.22
C LYS A 199 22.27 12.15 13.60
N LYS A 200 21.12 11.64 14.05
CA LYS A 200 20.42 10.49 13.44
C LYS A 200 19.52 10.88 12.26
N LEU A 201 19.55 12.14 11.84
CA LEU A 201 18.65 12.76 10.86
C LEU A 201 19.37 13.24 9.58
N GLN A 202 20.58 12.71 9.33
CA GLN A 202 21.35 12.87 8.10
C GLN A 202 21.99 11.53 7.72
#